data_AF-A0A928D823-F1
#
_entry.id   AF-A0A928D823-F1
#
_cell.length_a   1.000
_cell.length_b   1.000
_cell.length_c   1.000
_cell.angle_alpha   90.00
_cell.angle_beta   90.00
_cell.angle_gamma   90.00
#
_symmetry.space_group_name_H-M   'P 1'
#
loop_
_entity.id
_entity.type
_entity.pdbx_description
1 polymer ?
#
loop_
_entity_poly.entity_id
_entity_poly.type
_entity_poly.pdbx_seq_one_letter_code
_entity_poly.pdbx_strand_id
1 'polypeptide(L)'
;MAKARRLVKLVAAVGLTLALAASAWAMPTKKQLVEAQRIVKEITADDLRDLKAKKKTAGDVAAGHLALADKAETEAGKYLLLQGAFRLYARSGDYDSAAATLLRMRGEIADLPPEVIIEIVNSEMRRVAGSKAPKVLAIFRDAQRRVKYRKRLAAADLDATAHPENPVFARRLAECHVGLGDWPKALPIFAKLGDIAAKYELDPASAKDCNALKAADFWWSYESTDSELYKAHAAALYRTAIDTGIAKGLRREMAVMRLAEIEESGLCGLNAATAAVAER
;
A
#
# COMPACT_ATOMS: atom_id res chain seq x y z
N MET A 1 60.39 -12.96 5.02
CA MET A 1 59.49 -11.95 4.42
C MET A 1 58.28 -12.60 3.75
N ALA A 2 57.32 -13.11 4.51
CA ALA A 2 56.13 -13.78 3.96
C ALA A 2 54.90 -13.70 4.89
N LYS A 3 54.73 -12.58 5.61
CA LYS A 3 53.53 -12.34 6.45
C LYS A 3 52.83 -11.00 6.20
N ALA A 4 53.32 -10.17 5.27
CA ALA A 4 52.79 -8.82 5.03
C ALA A 4 51.89 -8.69 3.78
N ARG A 5 51.44 -9.79 3.14
CA ARG A 5 50.58 -9.74 1.94
C ARG A 5 49.17 -10.31 2.11
N ARG A 6 48.75 -10.68 3.32
CA ARG A 6 47.36 -11.14 3.58
C ARG A 6 46.43 -10.08 4.18
N LEU A 7 46.91 -8.87 4.42
CA LEU A 7 46.12 -7.78 5.04
C LEU A 7 45.54 -6.76 4.06
N VAL A 8 45.76 -6.90 2.75
CA VAL A 8 45.32 -5.91 1.73
C VAL A 8 44.20 -6.44 0.82
N LYS A 9 43.74 -7.69 0.99
CA LYS A 9 42.62 -8.26 0.22
C LYS A 9 41.32 -8.50 1.01
N LEU A 10 41.24 -8.00 2.24
CA LEU A 10 40.01 -8.04 3.05
C LEU A 10 39.33 -6.67 3.20
N VAL A 11 39.62 -5.73 2.29
CA VAL A 11 39.12 -4.34 2.31
C VAL A 11 38.19 -4.03 1.14
N ALA A 12 37.89 -5.00 0.26
CA ALA A 12 37.08 -4.75 -0.93
C ALA A 12 36.14 -5.91 -1.26
N ALA A 13 35.11 -6.14 -0.43
CA ALA A 13 33.87 -6.84 -0.81
C ALA A 13 32.81 -6.92 0.32
N VAL A 14 32.78 -5.97 1.27
CA VAL A 14 31.60 -5.76 2.13
C VAL A 14 31.22 -4.28 2.07
N GLY A 15 31.17 -3.76 0.86
CA GLY A 15 30.35 -2.59 0.53
C GLY A 15 28.93 -3.07 0.29
N LEU A 16 28.32 -3.71 1.28
CA LEU A 16 26.87 -3.86 1.29
C LEU A 16 26.35 -2.52 1.81
N THR A 17 26.03 -1.64 0.86
CA THR A 17 25.14 -0.50 1.07
C THR A 17 23.99 -0.96 1.95
N LEU A 18 24.02 -0.58 3.23
CA LEU A 18 22.83 -0.47 4.05
C LEU A 18 21.92 0.47 3.26
N ALA A 19 20.93 -0.10 2.57
CA ALA A 19 19.70 0.61 2.34
C ALA A 19 19.23 1.04 3.73
N LEU A 20 19.23 2.36 3.97
CA LEU A 20 18.47 2.98 5.05
C LEU A 20 17.02 2.58 4.80
N ALA A 21 16.61 1.42 5.29
CA ALA A 21 15.23 1.19 5.65
C ALA A 21 14.96 2.29 6.68
N ALA A 22 14.27 3.35 6.25
CA ALA A 22 13.72 4.33 7.15
C ALA A 22 13.00 3.52 8.23
N SER A 23 13.53 3.54 9.45
CA SER A 23 12.98 2.80 10.57
C SER A 23 11.61 3.40 10.84
N ALA A 24 10.60 2.78 10.24
CA ALA A 24 9.22 3.17 10.45
C ALA A 24 8.92 2.94 11.94
N TRP A 25 8.36 3.95 12.59
CA TRP A 25 8.19 4.01 14.03
C TRP A 25 6.98 3.18 14.47
N ALA A 26 7.00 2.63 15.68
CA ALA A 26 5.85 1.91 16.20
C ALA A 26 4.71 2.88 16.53
N MET A 27 3.48 2.36 16.66
CA MET A 27 2.38 3.19 17.13
C MET A 27 2.56 3.57 18.60
N PRO A 28 2.46 4.87 18.95
CA PRO A 28 2.55 5.29 20.33
C PRO A 28 1.37 4.77 21.18
N THR A 29 1.67 4.34 22.39
CA THR A 29 0.67 3.96 23.40
C THR A 29 -0.09 5.20 23.90
N LYS A 30 -1.29 4.98 24.48
CA LYS A 30 -2.09 6.07 25.07
C LYS A 30 -1.32 6.87 26.13
N LYS A 31 -0.47 6.21 26.94
CA LYS A 31 0.35 6.88 27.96
C LYS A 31 1.38 7.81 27.30
N GLN A 32 2.09 7.34 26.28
CA GLN A 32 3.05 8.14 25.52
C GLN A 32 2.37 9.32 24.81
N LEU A 33 1.16 9.13 24.26
CA LEU A 33 0.38 10.21 23.66
C LEU A 33 0.01 11.30 24.66
N VAL A 34 -0.43 10.93 25.88
CA VAL A 34 -0.79 11.91 26.92
C VAL A 34 0.43 12.71 27.37
N GLU A 35 1.58 12.08 27.52
CA GLU A 35 2.82 12.74 27.90
C GLU A 35 3.31 13.70 26.81
N ALA A 36 3.34 13.25 25.55
CA ALA A 36 3.74 14.06 24.42
C ALA A 36 2.77 15.21 24.11
N GLN A 37 1.48 15.07 24.43
CA GLN A 37 0.48 16.13 24.23
C GLN A 37 0.84 17.43 24.95
N ARG A 38 1.44 17.34 26.15
CA ARG A 38 1.87 18.54 26.88
C ARG A 38 2.97 19.27 26.12
N ILE A 39 4.00 18.55 25.71
CA ILE A 39 5.15 19.09 24.98
C ILE A 39 4.70 19.66 23.64
N VAL A 40 3.89 18.93 22.87
CA VAL A 40 3.38 19.39 21.57
C VAL A 40 2.55 20.66 21.71
N LYS A 41 1.72 20.78 22.76
CA LYS A 41 0.96 22.01 23.03
C LYS A 41 1.87 23.19 23.35
N GLU A 42 2.93 22.97 24.13
CA GLU A 42 3.89 24.02 24.48
C GLU A 42 4.65 24.51 23.24
N ILE A 43 5.20 23.60 22.41
CA ILE A 43 6.00 23.98 21.24
C ILE A 43 5.16 24.59 20.09
N THR A 44 3.87 24.26 20.00
CA THR A 44 2.96 24.80 18.97
C THR A 44 2.12 25.99 19.45
N ALA A 45 2.29 26.42 20.71
CA ALA A 45 1.45 27.45 21.31
C ALA A 45 1.49 28.77 20.54
N ASP A 46 2.68 29.18 20.08
CA ASP A 46 2.89 30.45 19.39
C ASP A 46 2.22 30.46 18.02
N ASP A 47 2.41 29.39 17.24
CA ASP A 47 1.75 29.25 15.95
C ASP A 47 0.22 29.22 16.07
N LEU A 48 -0.31 28.57 17.12
CA LEU A 48 -1.75 28.56 17.39
C LEU A 48 -2.28 29.91 17.88
N ARG A 49 -1.46 30.70 18.60
CA ARG A 49 -1.80 32.08 18.97
C ARG A 49 -1.83 32.97 17.74
N ASP A 50 -0.85 32.85 16.85
CA ASP A 50 -0.78 33.61 15.61
C ASP A 50 -1.92 33.25 14.65
N LEU A 51 -2.33 31.97 14.60
CA LEU A 51 -3.53 31.54 13.87
C LEU A 51 -4.79 32.23 14.37
N LYS A 52 -4.99 32.27 15.70
CA LYS A 52 -6.15 32.93 16.32
C LYS A 52 -6.14 34.44 16.07
N ALA A 53 -4.95 35.05 16.09
CA ALA A 53 -4.75 36.45 15.75
C ALA A 53 -4.83 36.74 14.24
N LYS A 54 -5.07 35.72 13.40
CA LYS A 54 -5.08 35.80 11.93
C LYS A 54 -3.77 36.33 11.32
N LYS A 55 -2.65 36.19 12.05
CA LYS A 55 -1.31 36.51 11.56
C LYS A 55 -0.73 35.41 10.67
N LYS A 56 -1.17 34.17 10.89
CA LYS A 56 -0.83 33.00 10.08
C LYS A 56 -2.12 32.32 9.59
N THR A 57 -2.06 31.70 8.42
CA THR A 57 -3.14 30.85 7.93
C THR A 57 -3.06 29.46 8.56
N ALA A 58 -4.14 28.68 8.48
CA ALA A 58 -4.11 27.30 8.96
C ALA A 58 -3.08 26.45 8.18
N GLY A 59 -2.88 26.73 6.88
CA GLY A 59 -1.84 26.07 6.07
C GLY A 59 -0.43 26.38 6.57
N ASP A 60 -0.12 27.63 6.90
CA ASP A 60 1.20 28.02 7.43
C ASP A 60 1.51 27.29 8.74
N VAL A 61 0.52 27.18 9.62
CA VAL A 61 0.67 26.47 10.90
C VAL A 61 0.81 24.97 10.69
N ALA A 62 0.10 24.41 9.70
CA ALA A 62 0.23 23.00 9.32
C ALA A 62 1.65 22.68 8.83
N ALA A 63 2.22 23.55 8.00
CA ALA A 63 3.61 23.43 7.54
C ALA A 63 4.59 23.52 8.72
N GLY A 64 4.35 24.41 9.69
CA GLY A 64 5.10 24.46 10.94
C GLY A 64 5.04 23.15 11.74
N HIS A 65 3.86 22.53 11.83
CA HIS A 65 3.70 21.22 12.47
C HIS A 65 4.49 20.12 11.75
N LEU A 66 4.52 20.11 10.41
CA LEU A 66 5.34 19.17 9.64
C LEU A 66 6.84 19.37 9.93
N ALA A 67 7.32 20.61 9.93
CA ALA A 67 8.73 20.90 10.24
C ALA A 67 9.12 20.51 11.68
N LEU A 68 8.20 20.64 12.63
CA LEU A 68 8.39 20.14 13.99
C LEU A 68 8.36 18.61 14.04
N ALA A 69 7.51 17.96 13.24
CA ALA A 69 7.45 16.50 13.17
C ALA A 69 8.77 15.90 12.69
N ASP A 70 9.47 16.57 11.77
CA ASP A 70 10.80 16.16 11.28
C ASP A 70 11.85 16.16 12.39
N LYS A 71 11.68 17.03 13.39
CA LYS A 71 12.60 17.23 14.52
C LYS A 71 12.12 16.54 15.80
N ALA A 72 10.98 15.86 15.76
CA ALA A 72 10.39 15.27 16.95
C ALA A 72 11.26 14.11 17.47
N GLU A 73 11.66 14.21 18.74
CA GLU A 73 12.49 13.20 19.41
C GLU A 73 11.71 11.94 19.81
N THR A 74 10.37 12.01 19.80
CA THR A 74 9.49 10.91 20.20
C THR A 74 8.46 10.57 19.13
N GLU A 75 8.14 9.28 19.02
CA GLU A 75 7.06 8.75 18.16
C GLU A 75 5.73 9.44 18.42
N ALA A 76 5.41 9.61 19.72
CA ALA A 76 4.18 10.24 20.16
C ALA A 76 4.11 11.72 19.74
N GLY A 77 5.23 12.45 19.89
CA GLY A 77 5.32 13.84 19.43
C GLY A 77 5.14 13.94 17.92
N LYS A 78 5.85 13.10 17.15
CA LYS A 78 5.73 13.03 15.70
C LYS A 78 4.31 12.72 15.24
N TYR A 79 3.69 11.68 15.81
CA TYR A 79 2.30 11.31 15.51
C TYR A 79 1.33 12.46 15.75
N LEU A 80 1.42 13.13 16.91
CA LEU A 80 0.53 14.24 17.26
C LEU A 80 0.74 15.47 16.36
N LEU A 81 1.97 15.75 15.96
CA LEU A 81 2.29 16.85 15.04
C LEU A 81 1.78 16.57 13.63
N LEU A 82 1.98 15.35 13.11
CA LEU A 82 1.42 14.95 11.81
C LEU A 82 -0.10 14.93 11.83
N GLN A 83 -0.72 14.43 12.91
CA GLN A 83 -2.17 14.49 13.10
C GLN A 83 -2.65 15.95 13.11
N GLY A 84 -1.97 16.85 13.83
CA GLY A 84 -2.28 18.28 13.88
C GLY A 84 -2.17 18.95 12.51
N ALA A 85 -1.08 18.68 11.78
CA ALA A 85 -0.88 19.18 10.41
C ALA A 85 -2.02 18.75 9.48
N PHE A 86 -2.42 17.47 9.52
CA PHE A 86 -3.57 16.98 8.75
C PHE A 86 -4.85 17.78 9.06
N ARG A 87 -5.17 17.98 10.35
CA ARG A 87 -6.36 18.74 10.75
C ARG A 87 -6.34 20.16 10.20
N LEU A 88 -5.20 20.82 10.27
CA LEU A 88 -5.03 22.20 9.84
C LEU A 88 -5.12 22.35 8.32
N TYR A 89 -4.48 21.45 7.55
CA TYR A 89 -4.65 21.39 6.10
C TYR A 89 -6.11 21.13 5.70
N ALA A 90 -6.77 20.16 6.34
CA ALA A 90 -8.18 19.87 6.10
C ALA A 90 -9.09 21.09 6.36
N ARG A 91 -8.82 21.87 7.42
CA ARG A 91 -9.55 23.12 7.74
C ARG A 91 -9.25 24.26 6.77
N SER A 92 -8.03 24.33 6.24
CA SER A 92 -7.63 25.32 5.25
C SER A 92 -8.23 25.08 3.86
N GLY A 93 -8.70 23.86 3.59
CA GLY A 93 -9.16 23.43 2.27
C GLY A 93 -8.07 22.88 1.37
N ASP A 94 -6.81 22.86 1.82
CA ASP A 94 -5.70 22.21 1.12
C ASP A 94 -5.74 20.69 1.32
N TYR A 95 -6.57 20.03 0.50
CA TYR A 95 -6.79 18.59 0.58
C TYR A 95 -5.64 17.76 -0.01
N ASP A 96 -4.82 18.34 -0.87
CA ASP A 96 -3.65 17.68 -1.42
C ASP A 96 -2.57 17.54 -0.34
N SER A 97 -2.29 18.61 0.42
CA SER A 97 -1.37 18.56 1.56
C SER A 97 -1.92 17.70 2.70
N ALA A 98 -3.25 17.70 2.92
CA ALA A 98 -3.87 16.78 3.88
C ALA A 98 -3.66 15.31 3.46
N ALA A 99 -3.85 14.97 2.18
CA ALA A 99 -3.60 13.62 1.68
C ALA A 99 -2.13 13.23 1.78
N ALA A 100 -1.22 14.12 1.40
CA ALA A 100 0.23 13.91 1.55
C ALA A 100 0.62 13.65 3.01
N THR A 101 0.01 14.37 3.95
CA THR A 101 0.23 14.17 5.39
C THR A 101 -0.22 12.78 5.85
N LEU A 102 -1.36 12.27 5.39
CA LEU A 102 -1.80 10.90 5.74
C LEU A 102 -0.88 9.82 5.15
N LEU A 103 -0.42 10.00 3.91
CA LEU A 103 0.55 9.08 3.30
C LEU A 103 1.87 9.10 4.07
N ARG A 104 2.31 10.29 4.49
CA ARG A 104 3.49 10.48 5.33
C ARG A 104 3.35 9.79 6.67
N MET A 105 2.22 9.95 7.37
CA MET A 105 1.93 9.21 8.61
C MET A 105 2.04 7.71 8.42
N ARG A 106 1.52 7.17 7.31
CA ARG A 106 1.58 5.74 6.99
C ARG A 106 3.00 5.26 6.65
N GLY A 107 3.82 6.10 6.02
CA GLY A 107 5.21 5.75 5.69
C GLY A 107 6.15 5.84 6.88
N GLU A 108 5.92 6.80 7.79
CA GLU A 108 6.77 7.02 8.94
C GLU A 108 6.37 6.20 10.17
N ILE A 109 5.13 5.71 10.26
CA ILE A 109 4.64 4.93 11.39
C ILE A 109 4.29 3.52 10.88
N ALA A 110 5.18 2.55 11.14
CA ALA A 110 5.16 1.19 10.63
C ALA A 110 3.82 0.48 10.87
N ASP A 111 3.29 0.66 12.09
CA ASP A 111 2.13 -0.08 12.58
C ASP A 111 0.86 0.76 12.62
N LEU A 112 0.79 1.87 11.85
CA LEU A 112 -0.39 2.74 11.86
C LEU A 112 -1.66 1.95 11.47
N PRO A 113 -2.59 1.70 12.41
CA PRO A 113 -3.73 0.86 12.14
C PRO A 113 -4.66 1.59 11.17
N PRO A 114 -5.24 0.90 10.19
CA PRO A 114 -6.22 1.51 9.30
C PRO A 114 -7.42 2.10 10.06
N GLU A 115 -7.75 1.58 11.24
CA GLU A 115 -8.75 2.13 12.15
C GLU A 115 -8.43 3.57 12.58
N VAL A 116 -7.16 3.90 12.82
CA VAL A 116 -6.72 5.24 13.21
C VAL A 116 -6.86 6.22 12.04
N ILE A 117 -6.52 5.81 10.82
CA ILE A 117 -6.78 6.62 9.61
C ILE A 117 -8.27 6.92 9.46
N ILE A 118 -9.13 5.91 9.67
CA ILE A 118 -10.58 6.07 9.62
C ILE A 118 -11.05 7.09 10.67
N GLU A 119 -10.54 7.00 11.90
CA GLU A 119 -10.87 7.93 12.98
C GLU A 119 -10.45 9.36 12.65
N ILE A 120 -9.20 9.57 12.21
CA ILE A 120 -8.66 10.87 11.84
C ILE A 120 -9.49 11.53 10.73
N VAL A 121 -9.80 10.78 9.66
CA VAL A 121 -10.60 11.32 8.54
C VAL A 121 -12.03 11.59 8.97
N ASN A 122 -12.63 10.74 9.80
CA ASN A 122 -13.99 10.95 10.31
C ASN A 122 -14.08 12.15 11.28
N SER A 123 -13.03 12.46 12.04
CA SER A 123 -13.06 13.59 12.97
C SER A 123 -13.04 14.93 12.25
N GLU A 124 -12.28 15.05 11.16
CA GLU A 124 -12.07 16.33 10.48
C GLU A 124 -12.84 16.49 9.17
N MET A 125 -13.07 15.40 8.43
CA MET A 125 -13.47 15.47 7.02
C MET A 125 -14.73 14.68 6.68
N ARG A 126 -15.50 14.21 7.69
CA ARG A 126 -16.69 13.35 7.49
C ARG A 126 -17.68 13.87 6.43
N ARG A 127 -17.85 15.18 6.33
CA ARG A 127 -18.80 15.84 5.42
C ARG A 127 -18.16 16.33 4.11
N VAL A 128 -16.82 16.35 4.04
CA VAL A 128 -16.05 17.07 3.01
C VAL A 128 -15.21 16.14 2.14
N ALA A 129 -14.89 14.94 2.63
CA ALA A 129 -14.08 13.94 1.93
C ALA A 129 -14.70 13.41 0.61
N GLY A 130 -15.88 13.89 0.19
CA GLY A 130 -16.48 13.55 -1.10
C GLY A 130 -15.76 14.19 -2.29
N SER A 131 -16.51 14.94 -3.13
CA SER A 131 -16.01 15.51 -4.38
C SER A 131 -14.80 16.45 -4.25
N LYS A 132 -14.58 17.04 -3.06
CA LYS A 132 -13.54 18.05 -2.84
C LYS A 132 -12.16 17.47 -2.52
N ALA A 133 -12.09 16.23 -2.02
CA ALA A 133 -10.83 15.64 -1.52
C ALA A 133 -10.65 14.18 -1.99
N PRO A 134 -10.58 13.92 -3.31
CA PRO A 134 -10.57 12.56 -3.86
C PRO A 134 -9.39 11.71 -3.37
N LYS A 135 -8.20 12.31 -3.16
CA LYS A 135 -7.03 11.60 -2.64
C LYS A 135 -7.21 11.17 -1.18
N VAL A 136 -7.74 12.06 -0.33
CA VAL A 136 -8.08 11.71 1.06
C VAL A 136 -9.14 10.61 1.10
N LEU A 137 -10.16 10.68 0.23
CA LEU A 137 -11.18 9.65 0.11
C LEU A 137 -10.60 8.28 -0.29
N ALA A 138 -9.64 8.27 -1.21
CA ALA A 138 -8.98 7.05 -1.64
C ALA A 138 -8.24 6.38 -0.47
N ILE A 139 -7.49 7.17 0.32
CA ILE A 139 -6.79 6.69 1.52
C ILE A 139 -7.78 6.16 2.56
N PHE A 140 -8.87 6.89 2.80
CA PHE A 140 -9.93 6.48 3.72
C PHE A 140 -10.59 5.16 3.30
N ARG A 141 -10.92 5.01 2.01
CA ARG A 141 -11.50 3.78 1.46
C ARG A 141 -10.53 2.61 1.50
N ASP A 142 -9.23 2.83 1.26
CA ASP A 142 -8.20 1.80 1.46
C ASP A 142 -8.17 1.34 2.92
N ALA A 143 -8.21 2.27 3.88
CA ALA A 143 -8.25 1.92 5.29
C ALA A 143 -9.51 1.11 5.66
N GLN A 144 -10.70 1.54 5.22
CA GLN A 144 -11.96 0.80 5.43
C GLN A 144 -11.90 -0.61 4.84
N ARG A 145 -11.34 -0.73 3.62
CA ARG A 145 -11.15 -2.01 2.95
C ARG A 145 -10.24 -2.92 3.79
N ARG A 146 -9.09 -2.42 4.25
CA ARG A 146 -8.15 -3.19 5.09
C ARG A 146 -8.81 -3.70 6.36
N VAL A 147 -9.57 -2.87 7.08
CA VAL A 147 -10.32 -3.29 8.28
C VAL A 147 -11.32 -4.40 7.94
N LYS A 148 -12.07 -4.24 6.85
CA LYS A 148 -13.08 -5.23 6.41
C LYS A 148 -12.44 -6.58 6.10
N TYR A 149 -11.32 -6.59 5.37
CA TYR A 149 -10.68 -7.84 4.96
C TYR A 149 -9.84 -8.48 6.07
N ARG A 150 -9.24 -7.68 6.97
CA ARG A 150 -8.56 -8.20 8.16
C ARG A 150 -9.50 -9.07 9.01
N LYS A 151 -10.75 -8.61 9.22
CA LYS A 151 -11.77 -9.38 9.97
C LYS A 151 -12.20 -10.67 9.26
N ARG A 152 -12.06 -10.73 7.93
CA ARG A 152 -12.47 -11.88 7.12
C ARG A 152 -11.36 -12.90 6.91
N LEU A 153 -10.11 -12.48 7.09
CA LEU A 153 -8.94 -13.29 6.76
C LEU A 153 -8.93 -14.62 7.50
N ALA A 154 -9.15 -14.62 8.82
CA ALA A 154 -9.11 -15.84 9.63
C ALA A 154 -10.17 -16.87 9.19
N ALA A 155 -11.39 -16.42 8.87
CA ALA A 155 -12.44 -17.31 8.37
C ALA A 155 -12.12 -17.85 6.97
N ALA A 156 -11.59 -17.00 6.09
CA ALA A 156 -11.19 -17.40 4.74
C ALA A 156 -10.02 -18.40 4.75
N ASP A 157 -9.08 -18.23 5.68
CA ASP A 157 -7.93 -19.12 5.87
C ASP A 157 -8.37 -20.49 6.39
N LEU A 158 -9.31 -20.51 7.35
CA LEU A 158 -9.92 -21.75 7.84
C LEU A 158 -10.67 -22.49 6.74
N ASP A 159 -11.54 -21.79 5.99
CA ASP A 159 -12.32 -22.37 4.89
C ASP A 159 -11.40 -22.97 3.80
N ALA A 160 -10.34 -22.24 3.42
CA ALA A 160 -9.39 -22.66 2.39
C ALA A 160 -8.51 -23.84 2.85
N THR A 161 -8.17 -23.90 4.12
CA THR A 161 -7.39 -25.01 4.69
C THR A 161 -8.22 -26.28 4.82
N ALA A 162 -9.50 -26.16 5.16
CA ALA A 162 -10.43 -27.29 5.28
C ALA A 162 -10.81 -27.89 3.91
N HIS A 163 -10.81 -27.08 2.85
CA HIS A 163 -11.27 -27.46 1.52
C HIS A 163 -10.32 -26.93 0.43
N PRO A 164 -9.07 -27.46 0.35
CA PRO A 164 -8.02 -26.94 -0.52
C PRO A 164 -8.34 -27.07 -2.02
N GLU A 165 -9.19 -28.01 -2.40
CA GLU A 165 -9.64 -28.23 -3.78
C GLU A 165 -10.77 -27.30 -4.22
N ASN A 166 -11.40 -26.58 -3.29
CA ASN A 166 -12.55 -25.73 -3.62
C ASN A 166 -12.10 -24.34 -4.09
N PRO A 167 -12.31 -24.00 -5.38
CA PRO A 167 -11.85 -22.73 -5.93
C PRO A 167 -12.55 -21.50 -5.32
N VAL A 168 -13.74 -21.66 -4.74
CA VAL A 168 -14.47 -20.55 -4.09
C VAL A 168 -13.75 -20.10 -2.82
N PHE A 169 -13.25 -21.04 -2.01
CA PHE A 169 -12.59 -20.72 -0.74
C PHE A 169 -11.17 -20.19 -0.94
N ALA A 170 -10.39 -20.83 -1.83
CA ALA A 170 -9.08 -20.31 -2.21
C ALA A 170 -9.17 -18.88 -2.79
N ARG A 171 -10.20 -18.60 -3.59
CA ARG A 171 -10.46 -17.25 -4.09
C ARG A 171 -10.77 -16.27 -2.98
N ARG A 172 -11.64 -16.63 -2.04
CA ARG A 172 -11.99 -15.77 -0.91
C ARG A 172 -10.77 -15.40 -0.08
N LEU A 173 -9.84 -16.33 0.11
CA LEU A 173 -8.56 -16.08 0.78
C LEU A 173 -7.68 -15.11 -0.03
N ALA A 174 -7.53 -15.35 -1.34
CA ALA A 174 -6.80 -14.45 -2.22
C ALA A 174 -7.37 -13.02 -2.22
N GLU A 175 -8.70 -12.87 -2.28
CA GLU A 175 -9.40 -11.59 -2.17
C GLU A 175 -9.16 -10.90 -0.82
N CYS A 176 -9.01 -11.65 0.27
CA CYS A 176 -8.64 -11.09 1.56
C CYS A 176 -7.23 -10.51 1.54
N HIS A 177 -6.26 -11.24 0.99
CA HIS A 177 -4.89 -10.74 0.84
C HIS A 177 -4.82 -9.52 -0.09
N VAL A 178 -5.55 -9.54 -1.22
CA VAL A 178 -5.71 -8.37 -2.10
C VAL A 178 -6.29 -7.17 -1.35
N GLY A 179 -7.36 -7.38 -0.58
CA GLY A 179 -8.01 -6.34 0.20
C GLY A 179 -7.10 -5.72 1.27
N LEU A 180 -6.13 -6.49 1.76
CA LEU A 180 -5.08 -6.07 2.67
C LEU A 180 -3.86 -5.46 1.95
N GLY A 181 -3.75 -5.63 0.64
CA GLY A 181 -2.58 -5.26 -0.14
C GLY A 181 -1.39 -6.21 0.04
N ASP A 182 -1.62 -7.41 0.59
CA ASP A 182 -0.63 -8.46 0.80
C ASP A 182 -0.45 -9.30 -0.47
N TRP A 183 -0.06 -8.64 -1.56
CA TRP A 183 0.07 -9.25 -2.88
C TRP A 183 0.98 -10.47 -2.95
N PRO A 184 2.14 -10.51 -2.27
CA PRO A 184 2.98 -11.71 -2.23
C PRO A 184 2.25 -12.95 -1.71
N LYS A 185 1.26 -12.78 -0.82
CA LYS A 185 0.44 -13.89 -0.30
C LYS A 185 -0.75 -14.21 -1.21
N ALA A 186 -1.34 -13.21 -1.86
CA ALA A 186 -2.45 -13.42 -2.79
C ALA A 186 -2.01 -14.17 -4.07
N LEU A 187 -0.79 -13.87 -4.54
CA LEU A 187 -0.21 -14.37 -5.78
C LEU A 187 -0.23 -15.90 -5.95
N PRO A 188 0.40 -16.68 -5.06
CA PRO A 188 0.45 -18.13 -5.22
C PRO A 188 -0.95 -18.76 -5.15
N ILE A 189 -1.90 -18.10 -4.50
CA ILE A 189 -3.29 -18.58 -4.40
C ILE A 189 -4.03 -18.36 -5.72
N PHE A 190 -3.81 -17.23 -6.40
CA PHE A 190 -4.37 -17.01 -7.74
C PHE A 190 -3.80 -17.94 -8.80
N ALA A 191 -2.49 -18.26 -8.72
CA ALA A 191 -1.89 -19.26 -9.62
C ALA A 191 -2.56 -20.63 -9.45
N LYS A 192 -2.67 -21.10 -8.20
CA LYS A 192 -3.38 -22.35 -7.88
C LYS A 192 -4.83 -22.36 -8.35
N LEU A 193 -5.54 -21.21 -8.28
CA LEU A 193 -6.92 -21.10 -8.78
C LEU A 193 -7.01 -21.30 -10.29
N GLY A 194 -6.03 -20.80 -11.05
CA GLY A 194 -5.95 -21.05 -12.49
C GLY A 194 -5.80 -22.54 -12.78
N ASP A 195 -4.92 -23.22 -12.04
CA ASP A 195 -4.68 -24.66 -12.19
C ASP A 195 -5.91 -25.49 -11.78
N ILE A 196 -6.60 -25.11 -10.69
CA ILE A 196 -7.82 -25.78 -10.22
C ILE A 196 -8.95 -25.57 -11.23
N ALA A 197 -9.16 -24.35 -11.73
CA ALA A 197 -10.20 -24.07 -12.72
C ALA A 197 -9.94 -24.84 -14.03
N ALA A 198 -8.68 -24.93 -14.46
CA ALA A 198 -8.29 -25.73 -15.62
C ALA A 198 -8.49 -27.24 -15.40
N LYS A 199 -8.17 -27.75 -14.20
CA LYS A 199 -8.29 -29.17 -13.84
C LYS A 199 -9.73 -29.67 -13.78
N TYR A 200 -10.69 -28.81 -13.44
CA TYR A 200 -12.10 -29.20 -13.26
C TYR A 200 -13.02 -28.80 -14.42
N GLU A 201 -12.47 -28.38 -15.57
CA GLU A 201 -13.24 -27.92 -16.75
C GLU A 201 -14.37 -26.95 -16.40
N LEU A 202 -14.15 -26.12 -15.38
CA LEU A 202 -15.15 -25.15 -14.93
C LEU A 202 -15.28 -24.07 -16.00
N ASP A 203 -16.53 -23.78 -16.44
CA ASP A 203 -16.82 -22.74 -17.44
C ASP A 203 -16.08 -21.44 -17.06
N PRO A 204 -15.32 -20.80 -17.98
CA PRO A 204 -14.72 -19.48 -17.75
C PRO A 204 -15.72 -18.43 -17.22
N ALA A 205 -17.03 -18.63 -17.46
CA ALA A 205 -18.10 -17.83 -16.87
C ALA A 205 -18.33 -18.07 -15.37
N SER A 206 -18.04 -19.26 -14.83
CA SER A 206 -18.03 -19.55 -13.39
C SER A 206 -16.80 -18.94 -12.68
N ALA A 207 -15.75 -18.65 -13.44
CA ALA A 207 -14.58 -17.86 -13.04
C ALA A 207 -14.75 -16.33 -13.21
N LYS A 208 -15.89 -15.82 -13.72
CA LYS A 208 -16.15 -14.38 -13.98
C LYS A 208 -15.89 -13.47 -12.79
N ASP A 209 -16.04 -14.00 -11.59
CA ASP A 209 -15.92 -13.22 -10.38
C ASP A 209 -14.43 -13.12 -9.91
N CYS A 210 -13.55 -14.02 -10.39
CA CYS A 210 -12.09 -13.85 -10.40
C CYS A 210 -11.69 -13.04 -11.64
N ASN A 211 -12.07 -11.76 -11.70
CA ASN A 211 -11.90 -11.01 -12.93
C ASN A 211 -10.39 -10.80 -13.23
N ALA A 212 -9.84 -11.60 -14.13
CA ALA A 212 -8.45 -11.54 -14.60
C ALA A 212 -8.08 -10.12 -15.04
N LEU A 213 -9.03 -9.31 -15.56
CA LEU A 213 -8.80 -7.90 -15.85
C LEU A 213 -8.63 -7.04 -14.60
N LYS A 214 -9.38 -7.29 -13.51
CA LYS A 214 -9.19 -6.53 -12.26
C LYS A 214 -7.86 -6.88 -11.61
N ALA A 215 -7.44 -8.13 -11.70
CA ALA A 215 -6.11 -8.55 -11.28
C ALA A 215 -5.05 -7.89 -12.18
N ALA A 216 -5.18 -7.98 -13.51
CA ALA A 216 -4.25 -7.40 -14.47
C ALA A 216 -4.11 -5.87 -14.34
N ASP A 217 -5.23 -5.14 -14.20
CA ASP A 217 -5.24 -3.69 -13.96
C ASP A 217 -4.50 -3.31 -12.68
N PHE A 218 -4.60 -4.15 -11.66
CA PHE A 218 -3.92 -3.93 -10.41
C PHE A 218 -2.41 -4.19 -10.55
N TRP A 219 -2.03 -5.32 -11.17
CA TRP A 219 -0.62 -5.66 -11.47
C TRP A 219 0.06 -4.57 -12.29
N TRP A 220 -0.65 -4.04 -13.29
CA TRP A 220 -0.21 -2.92 -14.11
C TRP A 220 0.09 -1.65 -13.29
N SER A 221 -0.74 -1.34 -12.29
CA SER A 221 -0.62 -0.10 -11.50
C SER A 221 0.37 -0.16 -10.33
N TYR A 222 1.03 -1.30 -10.11
CA TYR A 222 1.87 -1.51 -8.94
C TYR A 222 3.30 -1.00 -9.19
N GLU A 223 3.64 0.13 -8.59
CA GLU A 223 5.00 0.68 -8.56
C GLU A 223 5.76 0.13 -7.34
N SER A 224 6.66 -0.83 -7.58
CA SER A 224 7.63 -1.29 -6.58
C SER A 224 8.99 -1.60 -7.22
N THR A 225 9.98 -1.92 -6.41
CA THR A 225 11.32 -2.37 -6.84
C THR A 225 11.31 -3.60 -7.75
N ASP A 226 10.24 -4.41 -7.71
CA ASP A 226 10.05 -5.61 -8.56
C ASP A 226 9.00 -5.37 -9.67
N SER A 227 8.92 -4.13 -10.17
CA SER A 227 7.88 -3.72 -11.15
C SER A 227 7.84 -4.60 -12.41
N GLU A 228 8.95 -5.23 -12.78
CA GLU A 228 9.07 -6.07 -13.97
C GLU A 228 8.32 -7.40 -13.85
N LEU A 229 8.44 -8.08 -12.69
CA LEU A 229 7.73 -9.33 -12.41
C LEU A 229 6.22 -9.10 -12.42
N TYR A 230 5.77 -8.00 -11.82
CA TYR A 230 4.36 -7.64 -11.73
C TYR A 230 3.78 -7.26 -13.09
N LYS A 231 4.53 -6.54 -13.91
CA LYS A 231 4.18 -6.26 -15.30
C LYS A 231 4.08 -7.53 -16.15
N ALA A 232 4.97 -8.50 -15.96
CA ALA A 232 4.88 -9.80 -16.65
C ALA A 232 3.61 -10.59 -16.25
N HIS A 233 3.25 -10.61 -14.96
CA HIS A 233 2.01 -11.22 -14.51
C HIS A 233 0.76 -10.48 -15.01
N ALA A 234 0.80 -9.13 -15.06
CA ALA A 234 -0.26 -8.33 -15.66
C ALA A 234 -0.48 -8.73 -17.13
N ALA A 235 0.60 -8.85 -17.91
CA ALA A 235 0.55 -9.25 -19.31
C ALA A 235 -0.07 -10.64 -19.50
N ALA A 236 0.34 -11.63 -18.70
CA ALA A 236 -0.24 -12.98 -18.77
C ALA A 236 -1.75 -12.96 -18.55
N LEU A 237 -2.22 -12.19 -17.56
CA LEU A 237 -3.64 -12.07 -17.26
C LEU A 237 -4.42 -11.26 -18.29
N TYR A 238 -3.83 -10.21 -18.86
CA TYR A 238 -4.42 -9.47 -19.99
C TYR A 238 -4.58 -10.37 -21.20
N ARG A 239 -3.56 -11.16 -21.56
CA ARG A 239 -3.60 -12.10 -22.69
C ARG A 239 -4.69 -13.15 -22.49
N THR A 240 -4.73 -13.81 -21.33
CA THR A 240 -5.79 -14.77 -21.00
C THR A 240 -7.18 -14.13 -21.07
N ALA A 241 -7.36 -12.91 -20.57
CA ALA A 241 -8.65 -12.23 -20.61
C ALA A 241 -9.09 -11.83 -22.04
N ILE A 242 -8.14 -11.53 -22.92
CA ILE A 242 -8.38 -11.22 -24.34
C ILE A 242 -8.75 -12.51 -25.10
N ASP A 243 -7.99 -13.59 -24.92
CA ASP A 243 -8.13 -14.86 -25.64
C ASP A 243 -9.42 -15.59 -25.28
N THR A 244 -9.78 -15.58 -23.99
CA THR A 244 -11.02 -16.18 -23.49
C THR A 244 -12.27 -15.32 -23.74
N GLY A 245 -12.12 -14.14 -24.33
CA GLY A 245 -13.23 -13.22 -24.60
C GLY A 245 -13.88 -12.61 -23.35
N ILE A 246 -13.23 -12.72 -22.18
CA ILE A 246 -13.65 -12.09 -20.92
C ILE A 246 -13.57 -10.55 -21.07
N ALA A 247 -12.52 -10.05 -21.73
CA ALA A 247 -12.39 -8.63 -22.05
C ALA A 247 -13.29 -8.25 -23.23
N LYS A 248 -14.24 -7.35 -23.01
CA LYS A 248 -15.21 -6.87 -24.02
C LYS A 248 -15.25 -5.34 -24.11
N GLY A 249 -15.54 -4.82 -25.30
CA GLY A 249 -15.63 -3.38 -25.57
C GLY A 249 -14.39 -2.60 -25.12
N LEU A 250 -14.60 -1.45 -24.50
CA LEU A 250 -13.54 -0.56 -24.00
C LEU A 250 -12.54 -1.28 -23.07
N ARG A 251 -12.98 -2.29 -22.31
CA ARG A 251 -12.09 -3.06 -21.44
C ARG A 251 -11.13 -3.96 -22.21
N ARG A 252 -11.53 -4.45 -23.38
CA ARG A 252 -10.65 -5.19 -24.29
C ARG A 252 -9.60 -4.27 -24.89
N GLU A 253 -10.01 -3.10 -25.35
CA GLU A 253 -9.11 -2.09 -25.93
C GLU A 253 -8.03 -1.66 -24.93
N MET A 254 -8.42 -1.36 -23.69
CA MET A 254 -7.46 -1.03 -22.63
C MET A 254 -6.50 -2.19 -22.29
N ALA A 255 -7.00 -3.43 -22.27
CA ALA A 255 -6.18 -4.61 -22.01
C ALA A 255 -5.14 -4.84 -23.12
N VAL A 256 -5.55 -4.68 -24.39
CA VAL A 256 -4.66 -4.81 -25.55
C VAL A 256 -3.58 -3.73 -25.53
N MET A 257 -3.95 -2.47 -25.26
CA MET A 257 -3.00 -1.36 -25.17
C MET A 257 -1.95 -1.58 -24.07
N ARG A 258 -2.39 -1.96 -22.87
CA ARG A 258 -1.47 -2.23 -21.74
C ARG A 258 -0.60 -3.46 -21.99
N LEU A 259 -1.14 -4.51 -22.62
CA LEU A 259 -0.34 -5.66 -23.02
C LEU A 259 0.78 -5.25 -23.98
N ALA A 260 0.46 -4.41 -24.98
CA ALA A 260 1.46 -3.88 -25.91
C ALA A 260 2.52 -3.03 -25.20
N GLU A 261 2.14 -2.15 -24.27
CA GLU A 261 3.10 -1.34 -23.50
C GLU A 261 4.06 -2.20 -22.65
N ILE A 262 3.60 -3.32 -22.08
CA ILE A 262 4.48 -4.28 -21.40
C ILE A 262 5.39 -5.00 -22.41
N GLU A 263 4.86 -5.43 -23.55
CA GLU A 263 5.64 -6.17 -24.55
C GLU A 263 6.74 -5.31 -25.19
N GLU A 264 6.45 -4.04 -25.47
CA GLU A 264 7.42 -3.06 -25.97
C GLU A 264 8.55 -2.77 -24.97
N SER A 265 8.29 -2.90 -23.67
CA SER A 265 9.32 -2.76 -22.63
C SER A 265 10.29 -3.95 -22.54
N GLY A 266 10.10 -5.01 -23.35
CA GLY A 266 11.01 -6.16 -23.42
C GLY A 266 10.88 -7.17 -22.28
N LEU A 267 9.87 -7.02 -21.42
CA LEU A 267 9.67 -7.81 -20.20
C LEU A 267 8.99 -9.18 -20.42
N CYS A 268 8.56 -9.47 -21.64
CA CYS A 268 7.81 -10.67 -22.02
C CYS A 268 8.66 -11.97 -22.07
N GLY A 269 9.99 -11.88 -21.96
CA GLY A 269 10.91 -13.02 -21.94
C GLY A 269 11.05 -13.74 -20.59
N LEU A 270 10.50 -13.19 -19.50
CA LEU A 270 10.71 -13.70 -18.13
C LEU A 270 9.89 -14.97 -17.79
N ASN A 271 8.88 -15.33 -18.58
CA ASN A 271 8.04 -16.52 -18.34
C ASN A 271 8.82 -17.85 -18.34
N ALA A 272 9.97 -17.93 -19.03
CA ALA A 272 10.81 -19.13 -19.04
C ALA A 272 11.73 -19.23 -17.81
N ALA A 273 12.07 -18.10 -17.17
CA ALA A 273 12.98 -18.06 -16.02
C ALA A 273 12.24 -18.12 -14.68
N THR A 274 11.00 -17.62 -14.61
CA THR A 274 10.19 -17.59 -13.38
C THR A 274 9.52 -18.93 -13.05
N ALA A 275 9.29 -19.80 -14.03
CA ALA A 275 8.87 -21.18 -13.79
C ALA A 275 9.86 -21.95 -12.90
N ALA A 276 11.16 -21.64 -13.01
CA ALA A 276 12.22 -22.30 -12.23
C ALA A 276 12.39 -21.77 -10.80
N VAL A 277 11.82 -20.61 -10.47
CA VAL A 277 11.92 -19.99 -9.12
C VAL A 277 10.71 -20.33 -8.26
N ALA A 278 9.56 -20.64 -8.86
CA ALA A 278 8.36 -21.09 -8.13
C ALA A 278 8.41 -22.58 -7.71
N GLU A 279 9.37 -23.36 -8.21
CA GLU A 279 9.61 -24.77 -7.86
C GLU A 279 10.72 -24.98 -6.80
N ARG A 280 11.23 -23.92 -6.18
CA ARG A 280 12.17 -23.99 -5.04
C ARG A 280 11.59 -23.33 -3.80
#